data_AF-A0A1E5W9M1-F1
#
_entry.id   AF-A0A1E5W9M1-F1
#
_cell.length_a   1.000
_cell.length_b   1.000
_cell.length_c   1.000
_cell.angle_alpha   90.00
_cell.angle_beta   90.00
_cell.angle_gamma   90.00
#
_symmetry.space_group_name_H-M   'P 1'
#
loop_
_entity.id
_entity.type
_entity.pdbx_description
1 polymer ?
#
loop_
_entity_poly.entity_id
_entity_poly.type
_entity_poly.pdbx_seq_one_letter_code
_entity_poly.pdbx_strand_id
1 'polypeptide(L)'
;LAPLKALFPNCHSKETLASKEELEPFLPFSSRMTALDFVVCGPSNVFVTNNNGNMARMLAGQRRYFGHKRTIRPNTRKLNSLFLNRTSMSWDKFASEVQTFQKGFMGEPNEVDPGRGGFYEYPLDCICQKTKGRAEHAIDHLSKDGTVTMENHLTDREGRDLDFVERTPLPTGSSNETESDYSHGNGLDIPQMDDMISD
;
A
#
# COMPACT_ATOMS: atom_id res chain seq x y z
N LEU A 1 12.37 11.37 -16.83
CA LEU A 1 13.32 10.35 -16.29
C LEU A 1 14.80 10.61 -16.58
N ALA A 2 15.18 11.49 -17.53
CA ALA A 2 16.59 11.65 -17.91
C ALA A 2 17.58 11.93 -16.74
N PRO A 3 17.28 12.83 -15.77
CA PRO A 3 18.16 13.03 -14.62
C PRO A 3 18.30 11.79 -13.73
N LEU A 4 17.21 11.02 -13.56
CA LEU A 4 17.24 9.78 -12.79
C LEU A 4 18.07 8.71 -13.48
N LYS A 5 17.94 8.57 -14.82
CA LYS A 5 18.73 7.62 -15.62
C LYS A 5 20.22 7.98 -15.66
N ALA A 6 20.58 9.26 -15.54
CA ALA A 6 21.97 9.68 -15.44
C ALA A 6 22.63 9.20 -14.12
N LEU A 7 21.86 9.11 -13.03
CA LEU A 7 22.33 8.61 -11.73
C LEU A 7 22.20 7.09 -11.60
N PHE A 8 21.17 6.50 -12.22
CA PHE A 8 20.86 5.08 -12.17
C PHE A 8 20.73 4.54 -13.61
N PRO A 9 21.83 4.10 -14.24
CA PRO A 9 21.81 3.68 -15.64
C PRO A 9 20.91 2.46 -15.88
N ASN A 10 20.80 1.57 -14.90
CA ASN A 10 19.92 0.39 -14.94
C ASN A 10 18.51 0.70 -14.43
N CYS A 11 17.95 1.86 -14.81
CA CYS A 11 16.59 2.27 -14.47
C CYS A 11 15.65 1.99 -15.65
N HIS A 12 14.82 0.96 -15.47
CA HIS A 12 13.88 0.47 -16.46
C HIS A 12 12.44 0.73 -16.00
N SER A 13 11.58 1.02 -16.97
CA SER A 13 10.12 1.02 -16.82
C SER A 13 9.51 -0.10 -17.66
N LYS A 14 8.24 -0.41 -17.45
CA LYS A 14 7.52 -1.42 -18.26
C LYS A 14 7.56 -1.11 -19.75
N GLU A 15 7.51 0.16 -20.15
CA GLU A 15 7.62 0.61 -21.54
C GLU A 15 9.01 0.39 -22.14
N THR A 16 10.04 0.21 -21.30
CA THR A 16 11.41 -0.12 -21.77
C THR A 16 11.72 -1.60 -21.73
N LEU A 17 10.91 -2.40 -21.04
CA LEU A 17 11.12 -3.84 -20.85
C LEU A 17 10.21 -4.68 -21.75
N ALA A 18 8.99 -4.23 -22.00
CA ALA A 18 8.01 -4.89 -22.85
C ALA A 18 7.91 -4.23 -24.22
N SER A 19 7.50 -4.99 -25.23
CA SER A 19 7.20 -4.47 -26.56
C SER A 19 5.90 -3.65 -26.57
N LYS A 20 5.69 -2.88 -27.63
CA LYS A 20 4.44 -2.12 -27.79
C LYS A 20 3.25 -3.09 -27.93
N GLU A 21 3.45 -4.19 -28.63
CA GLU A 21 2.45 -5.23 -28.88
C GLU A 21 2.06 -5.95 -27.58
N GLU A 22 3.02 -6.18 -26.67
CA GLU A 22 2.75 -6.77 -25.36
C GLU A 22 1.96 -5.84 -24.43
N LEU A 23 2.18 -4.52 -24.53
CA LEU A 23 1.50 -3.53 -23.70
C LEU A 23 0.14 -3.09 -24.24
N GLU A 24 -0.10 -3.25 -25.54
CA GLU A 24 -1.31 -2.78 -26.23
C GLU A 24 -2.62 -3.21 -25.56
N PRO A 25 -2.80 -4.49 -25.15
CA PRO A 25 -4.04 -4.94 -24.52
C PRO A 25 -4.35 -4.27 -23.17
N PHE A 26 -3.35 -3.67 -22.52
CA PHE A 26 -3.46 -3.03 -21.21
C PHE A 26 -3.67 -1.51 -21.31
N LEU A 27 -3.35 -0.88 -22.44
CA LEU A 27 -3.43 0.58 -22.63
C LEU A 27 -4.82 1.17 -22.31
N PRO A 28 -5.94 0.53 -22.68
CA PRO A 28 -7.26 1.07 -22.36
C PRO A 28 -7.62 0.97 -20.86
N PHE A 29 -6.92 0.13 -20.09
CA PHE A 29 -7.30 -0.22 -18.73
C PHE A 29 -6.19 0.10 -17.73
N SER A 30 -6.26 1.29 -17.13
CA SER A 30 -5.28 1.74 -16.14
C SER A 30 -5.05 0.73 -15.00
N SER A 31 -6.13 0.10 -14.48
CA SER A 31 -6.03 -0.91 -13.43
C SER A 31 -5.23 -2.15 -13.86
N ARG A 32 -5.40 -2.61 -15.10
CA ARG A 32 -4.64 -3.76 -15.64
C ARG A 32 -3.20 -3.37 -15.93
N MET A 33 -2.97 -2.14 -16.41
CA MET A 33 -1.63 -1.59 -16.59
C MET A 33 -0.86 -1.47 -15.25
N THR A 34 -1.55 -1.18 -14.15
CA THR A 34 -0.97 -1.19 -12.79
C THR A 34 -0.77 -2.60 -12.24
N ALA A 35 -1.61 -3.57 -12.63
CA ALA A 35 -1.44 -4.96 -12.23
C ALA A 35 -0.09 -5.54 -12.70
N LEU A 36 0.44 -5.08 -13.84
CA LEU A 36 1.80 -5.41 -14.29
C LEU A 36 2.86 -5.00 -13.26
N ASP A 37 2.74 -3.77 -12.73
CA ASP A 37 3.67 -3.27 -11.70
C ASP A 37 3.57 -4.14 -10.44
N PHE A 38 2.37 -4.59 -10.06
CA PHE A 38 2.15 -5.47 -8.91
C PHE A 38 2.85 -6.82 -9.07
N VAL A 39 2.68 -7.45 -10.23
CA VAL A 39 3.28 -8.76 -10.55
C VAL A 39 4.81 -8.70 -10.51
N VAL A 40 5.40 -7.62 -11.01
CA VAL A 40 6.87 -7.44 -10.99
C VAL A 40 7.39 -7.08 -9.58
N CYS A 41 6.66 -6.25 -8.83
CA CYS A 41 7.10 -5.80 -7.51
C CYS A 41 7.06 -6.91 -6.45
N GLY A 42 6.07 -7.81 -6.50
CA GLY A 42 5.91 -8.92 -5.57
C GLY A 42 7.18 -9.78 -5.36
N PRO A 43 7.77 -10.36 -6.42
CA PRO A 43 8.92 -11.23 -6.30
C PRO A 43 10.26 -10.51 -6.02
N SER A 44 10.34 -9.19 -6.23
CA SER A 44 11.58 -8.40 -6.08
C SER A 44 12.23 -8.51 -4.69
N ASN A 45 13.55 -8.38 -4.56
CA ASN A 45 14.22 -8.44 -3.25
C ASN A 45 13.84 -7.26 -2.34
N VAL A 46 13.75 -6.06 -2.91
CA VAL A 46 13.40 -4.83 -2.21
C VAL A 46 12.38 -4.07 -3.03
N PHE A 47 11.28 -3.67 -2.39
CA PHE A 47 10.27 -2.79 -2.97
C PHE A 47 10.30 -1.47 -2.21
N VAL A 48 10.27 -0.34 -2.93
CA VAL A 48 10.23 1.01 -2.33
C VAL A 48 8.97 1.70 -2.83
N THR A 49 8.15 2.18 -1.90
CA THR A 49 6.87 2.82 -2.24
C THR A 49 7.06 4.32 -2.41
N ASN A 50 6.24 4.97 -3.25
CA ASN A 50 6.19 6.44 -3.30
C ASN A 50 5.25 7.02 -2.22
N ASN A 51 4.19 6.29 -1.91
CA ASN A 51 3.17 6.60 -0.92
C ASN A 51 2.71 5.31 -0.23
N ASN A 52 1.83 5.42 0.76
CA ASN A 52 1.26 4.27 1.46
C ASN A 52 -0.14 3.89 0.94
N GLY A 53 -0.33 3.89 -0.39
CA GLY A 53 -1.61 3.56 -1.03
C GLY A 53 -1.95 2.06 -1.02
N ASN A 54 -3.10 1.68 -1.60
CA ASN A 54 -3.61 0.31 -1.58
C ASN A 54 -2.61 -0.73 -2.14
N MET A 55 -1.98 -0.44 -3.27
CA MET A 55 -0.97 -1.33 -3.88
C MET A 55 0.21 -1.55 -2.94
N ALA A 56 0.70 -0.49 -2.28
CA ALA A 56 1.80 -0.57 -1.33
C ALA A 56 1.44 -1.47 -0.14
N ARG A 57 0.22 -1.31 0.40
CA ARG A 57 -0.28 -2.09 1.54
C ARG A 57 -0.43 -3.56 1.18
N MET A 58 -1.05 -3.86 0.03
CA MET A 58 -1.21 -5.24 -0.45
C MET A 58 0.15 -5.93 -0.72
N LEU A 59 1.08 -5.23 -1.37
CA LEU A 59 2.43 -5.76 -1.59
C LEU A 59 3.17 -5.98 -0.27
N ALA A 60 3.06 -5.06 0.69
CA ALA A 60 3.68 -5.22 2.00
C ALA A 60 3.18 -6.49 2.71
N GLY A 61 1.87 -6.75 2.71
CA GLY A 61 1.32 -7.96 3.31
C GLY A 61 1.72 -9.22 2.56
N GLN A 62 1.59 -9.25 1.24
CA GLN A 62 2.00 -10.40 0.42
C GLN A 62 3.48 -10.75 0.63
N ARG A 63 4.34 -9.72 0.66
CA ARG A 63 5.78 -9.85 0.90
C ARG A 63 6.14 -10.23 2.34
N ARG A 64 5.24 -10.07 3.31
CA ARG A 64 5.39 -10.63 4.68
C ARG A 64 4.94 -12.09 4.72
N TYR A 65 3.80 -12.38 4.10
CA TYR A 65 3.12 -13.68 4.19
C TYR A 65 3.85 -14.81 3.45
N PHE A 66 4.26 -14.59 2.19
CA PHE A 66 4.89 -15.63 1.35
C PHE A 66 6.42 -15.74 1.56
N GLY A 67 6.90 -15.37 2.74
CA GLY A 67 8.32 -15.25 3.05
C GLY A 67 8.78 -13.79 2.97
N HIS A 68 9.29 -13.29 4.10
CA HIS A 68 9.61 -11.88 4.29
C HIS A 68 10.54 -11.33 3.20
N LYS A 69 10.08 -10.30 2.49
CA LYS A 69 10.88 -9.44 1.61
C LYS A 69 10.69 -7.98 1.97
N ARG A 70 11.76 -7.21 1.82
CA ARG A 70 11.83 -5.84 2.33
C ARG A 70 10.91 -4.89 1.55
N THR A 71 10.06 -4.15 2.26
CA THR A 71 9.20 -3.10 1.70
C THR A 71 9.49 -1.77 2.40
N ILE A 72 10.24 -0.90 1.74
CA ILE A 72 10.66 0.40 2.28
C ILE A 72 9.57 1.42 1.99
N ARG A 73 9.10 2.09 3.04
CA ARG A 73 8.10 3.16 2.94
C ARG A 73 8.77 4.47 3.36
N PRO A 74 9.06 5.42 2.47
CA PRO A 74 9.74 6.66 2.86
C PRO A 74 9.00 7.35 4.02
N ASN A 75 9.75 7.79 5.05
CA ASN A 75 9.19 8.64 6.11
C ASN A 75 9.01 10.07 5.57
N THR A 76 8.06 10.24 4.65
CA THR A 76 7.88 11.44 3.83
C THR A 76 7.79 12.70 4.69
N ARG A 77 7.14 12.63 5.86
CA ARG A 77 7.02 13.77 6.78
C ARG A 77 8.39 14.29 7.23
N LYS A 78 9.25 13.40 7.74
CA LYS A 78 10.57 13.80 8.24
C LYS A 78 11.55 14.06 7.10
N LEU A 79 11.50 13.24 6.06
CA LEU A 79 12.38 13.34 4.90
C LEU A 79 12.15 14.63 4.11
N ASN A 80 10.90 15.07 3.91
CA ASN A 80 10.61 16.29 3.16
C ASN A 80 11.31 17.51 3.78
N SER A 81 11.20 17.68 5.11
CA SER A 81 11.89 18.77 5.82
C SER A 81 13.41 18.66 5.69
N LEU A 82 13.95 17.44 5.74
CA LEU A 82 15.38 17.18 5.58
C LEU A 82 15.89 17.54 4.17
N PHE A 83 15.15 17.17 3.12
CA PHE A 83 15.51 17.48 1.74
C PHE A 83 15.48 18.98 1.44
N LEU A 84 14.53 19.72 1.99
CA LEU A 84 14.48 21.19 1.87
C LEU A 84 15.71 21.86 2.49
N ASN A 85 16.26 21.28 3.55
CA ASN A 85 17.46 21.76 4.24
C ASN A 85 18.75 21.12 3.71
N ARG A 86 18.74 20.44 2.56
CA ARG A 86 19.91 19.69 2.07
C ARG A 86 21.15 20.57 1.90
N THR A 87 21.00 21.82 1.46
CA THR A 87 22.11 22.75 1.17
C THR A 87 22.70 23.41 2.42
N SER A 88 22.00 23.37 3.56
CA SER A 88 22.46 23.96 4.82
C SER A 88 23.28 22.99 5.68
N MET A 89 23.59 21.79 5.18
CA MET A 89 24.35 20.77 5.90
C MET A 89 25.33 20.00 5.02
N SER A 90 26.35 19.40 5.65
CA SER A 90 27.28 18.48 4.99
C SER A 90 26.57 17.19 4.55
N TRP A 91 27.19 16.47 3.60
CA TRP A 91 26.67 15.19 3.15
C TRP A 91 26.59 14.15 4.27
N ASP A 92 27.61 14.08 5.12
CA ASP A 92 27.64 13.08 6.20
C ASP A 92 26.52 13.32 7.22
N LYS A 93 26.26 14.59 7.56
CA LYS A 93 25.15 14.97 8.42
C LYS A 93 23.81 14.60 7.79
N PHE A 94 23.62 14.96 6.52
CA PHE A 94 22.41 14.62 5.78
C PHE A 94 22.17 13.11 5.73
N ALA A 95 23.19 12.32 5.37
CA ALA A 95 23.09 10.87 5.28
C ALA A 95 22.74 10.23 6.64
N SER A 96 23.36 10.71 7.72
CA SER A 96 23.05 10.27 9.09
C SER A 96 21.61 10.60 9.50
N GLU A 97 21.11 11.79 9.14
CA GLU A 97 19.72 12.18 9.42
C GLU A 97 18.73 11.36 8.60
N VAL A 98 19.00 11.08 7.32
CA VAL A 98 18.17 10.19 6.48
C VAL A 98 18.05 8.81 7.14
N GLN A 99 19.18 8.21 7.53
CA GLN A 99 19.18 6.89 8.19
C GLN A 99 18.38 6.92 9.49
N THR A 100 18.52 7.99 10.28
CA THR A 100 17.80 8.16 11.55
C THR A 100 16.30 8.29 11.33
N PHE A 101 15.87 9.09 10.36
CA PHE A 101 14.45 9.31 10.07
C PHE A 101 13.77 8.11 9.43
N GLN A 102 14.54 7.26 8.75
CA GLN A 102 14.04 6.05 8.08
C GLN A 102 14.01 4.82 9.00
N LYS A 103 14.53 4.88 10.24
CA LYS A 103 14.39 3.79 11.22
C LYS A 103 12.91 3.45 11.46
N GLY A 104 12.57 2.17 11.39
CA GLY A 104 11.19 1.69 11.51
C GLY A 104 10.34 1.88 10.26
N PHE A 105 10.95 2.27 9.13
CA PHE A 105 10.31 2.42 7.83
C PHE A 105 11.06 1.65 6.73
N MET A 106 11.98 0.77 7.14
CA MET A 106 12.81 -0.04 6.27
C MET A 106 12.16 -1.37 5.91
N GLY A 107 10.94 -1.67 6.38
CA GLY A 107 10.25 -2.91 6.08
C GLY A 107 10.83 -4.07 6.88
N GLU A 108 11.04 -3.89 8.18
CA GLU A 108 11.52 -4.94 9.07
C GLU A 108 10.44 -6.01 9.30
N PRO A 109 10.80 -7.29 9.55
CA PRO A 109 9.84 -8.37 9.76
C PRO A 109 8.80 -8.05 10.85
N ASN A 110 9.26 -7.51 11.97
CA ASN A 110 8.44 -7.20 13.15
C ASN A 110 8.33 -5.69 13.38
N GLU A 111 8.21 -4.90 12.31
CA GLU A 111 8.08 -3.44 12.38
C GLU A 111 6.82 -2.98 13.14
N VAL A 112 5.78 -3.82 13.15
CA VAL A 112 4.52 -3.56 13.83
C VAL A 112 4.17 -4.75 14.70
N ASP A 113 3.68 -4.47 15.92
CA ASP A 113 3.24 -5.51 16.85
C ASP A 113 2.06 -6.32 16.26
N PRO A 114 2.05 -7.64 16.45
CA PRO A 114 0.93 -8.49 16.00
C PRO A 114 -0.42 -7.95 16.49
N GLY A 115 -1.39 -7.86 15.58
CA GLY A 115 -2.72 -7.33 15.87
C GLY A 115 -2.87 -5.81 15.74
N ARG A 116 -1.78 -5.08 15.44
CA ARG A 116 -1.82 -3.67 15.07
C ARG A 116 -1.66 -3.52 13.56
N GLY A 117 -2.44 -2.62 12.95
CA GLY A 117 -2.44 -2.39 11.50
C GLY A 117 -3.50 -3.18 10.74
N GLY A 118 -3.65 -2.88 9.44
CA GLY A 118 -4.64 -3.55 8.60
C GLY A 118 -4.16 -4.94 8.16
N PHE A 119 -5.06 -5.93 8.16
CA PHE A 119 -4.77 -7.32 7.78
C PHE A 119 -4.01 -7.45 6.45
N TYR A 120 -4.38 -6.66 5.44
CA TYR A 120 -3.74 -6.71 4.11
C TYR A 120 -2.29 -6.22 4.09
N GLU A 121 -1.87 -5.44 5.09
CA GLU A 121 -0.50 -4.90 5.20
C GLU A 121 0.33 -5.66 6.24
N TYR A 122 -0.32 -6.12 7.31
CA TYR A 122 0.26 -6.88 8.40
C TYR A 122 -0.57 -8.15 8.63
N PRO A 123 -0.46 -9.16 7.75
CA PRO A 123 -1.19 -10.41 7.90
C PRO A 123 -0.70 -11.13 9.15
N LEU A 124 -1.62 -11.78 9.86
CA LEU A 124 -1.30 -12.59 11.04
C LEU A 124 -0.68 -13.92 10.60
N ASP A 125 0.31 -14.40 11.36
CA ASP A 125 0.98 -15.67 11.11
C ASP A 125 0.03 -16.87 11.11
N CYS A 126 -1.05 -16.80 11.90
CA CYS A 126 -2.10 -17.82 11.93
C CYS A 126 -3.44 -17.25 12.39
N ILE A 127 -4.48 -17.31 11.55
CA ILE A 127 -5.87 -16.96 11.92
C ILE A 127 -6.38 -17.90 13.02
N CYS A 128 -5.86 -19.13 13.09
CA CYS A 128 -6.27 -20.15 14.05
C CYS A 128 -5.54 -20.06 15.40
N GLN A 129 -4.49 -19.22 15.53
CA GLN A 129 -3.83 -19.01 16.81
C GLN A 129 -4.71 -18.12 17.68
N LYS A 130 -5.39 -18.74 18.64
CA LYS A 130 -6.03 -18.03 19.75
C LYS A 130 -4.94 -17.24 20.47
N THR A 131 -5.09 -15.93 20.53
CA THR A 131 -4.23 -15.07 21.35
C THR A 131 -4.32 -15.59 22.79
N LYS A 132 -3.20 -16.11 23.32
CA LYS A 132 -3.10 -16.40 24.76
C LYS A 132 -2.94 -15.07 25.49
N GLY A 133 -4.05 -14.37 25.67
CA GLY A 133 -4.08 -13.05 26.29
C GLY A 133 -5.47 -12.63 26.72
N ARG A 134 -5.86 -13.06 27.92
CA ARG A 134 -6.64 -12.29 28.90
C ARG A 134 -7.88 -11.56 28.35
N ALA A 135 -8.95 -12.32 28.12
CA ALA A 135 -10.32 -11.79 28.01
C ALA A 135 -11.29 -12.71 28.75
N GLU A 136 -11.12 -12.81 30.08
CA GLU A 136 -12.29 -12.95 30.96
C GLU A 136 -12.99 -11.58 30.98
N HIS A 137 -14.32 -11.61 30.90
CA HIS A 137 -15.26 -10.48 30.75
C HIS A 137 -15.57 -10.00 29.32
N ALA A 138 -16.04 -10.92 28.48
CA ALA A 138 -17.15 -10.57 27.61
C ALA A 138 -18.44 -10.78 28.43
N ILE A 139 -19.02 -9.67 28.93
CA ILE A 139 -20.34 -9.69 29.53
C ILE A 139 -21.35 -9.98 28.43
N ASP A 140 -21.96 -11.15 28.60
CA ASP A 140 -23.22 -11.58 28.05
C ASP A 140 -24.29 -10.49 28.24
N HIS A 141 -24.85 -9.96 27.15
CA HIS A 141 -26.24 -9.50 27.10
C HIS A 141 -26.67 -9.27 25.64
N LEU A 142 -27.29 -10.31 25.06
CA LEU A 142 -28.29 -10.11 24.02
C LEU A 142 -29.50 -9.37 24.63
N SER A 143 -29.86 -8.20 24.09
CA SER A 143 -31.24 -7.88 23.72
C SER A 143 -31.36 -6.55 22.96
N LYS A 144 -31.92 -6.68 21.74
CA LYS A 144 -32.89 -5.81 21.06
C LYS A 144 -32.79 -4.28 21.17
N ASP A 145 -32.60 -3.70 19.97
CA ASP A 145 -33.23 -2.50 19.43
C ASP A 145 -32.97 -1.14 20.09
N GLY A 146 -32.40 -0.21 19.32
CA GLY A 146 -32.27 1.20 19.70
C GLY A 146 -31.05 1.88 19.11
N THR A 147 -31.28 2.76 18.13
CA THR A 147 -30.34 3.75 17.59
C THR A 147 -29.59 4.50 18.69
N VAL A 148 -28.27 4.39 18.74
CA VAL A 148 -27.41 5.37 19.43
C VAL A 148 -26.12 5.57 18.64
N THR A 149 -26.01 6.77 18.08
CA THR A 149 -24.77 7.42 17.63
C THR A 149 -23.78 7.47 18.79
N MET A 150 -22.57 6.93 18.63
CA MET A 150 -21.47 7.19 19.55
C MET A 150 -20.22 7.64 18.78
N GLU A 151 -19.96 8.94 18.89
CA GLU A 151 -18.64 9.53 18.73
C GLU A 151 -17.69 8.89 19.74
N ASN A 152 -16.55 8.38 19.26
CA ASN A 152 -15.45 8.00 20.14
C ASN A 152 -14.33 9.03 20.02
N HIS A 153 -14.34 9.96 20.96
CA HIS A 153 -13.18 10.72 21.36
C HIS A 153 -12.23 9.79 22.13
N LEU A 154 -11.11 9.40 21.50
CA LEU A 154 -9.97 8.81 22.18
C LEU A 154 -8.73 9.62 21.83
N THR A 155 -8.12 10.14 22.89
CA THR A 155 -7.01 11.09 22.91
C THR A 155 -5.67 10.46 22.50
N ASP A 156 -4.77 11.34 22.10
CA ASP A 156 -3.47 11.15 21.48
C ASP A 156 -2.54 10.11 22.12
N ARG A 157 -1.95 9.24 21.26
CA ARG A 157 -0.49 9.12 21.11
C ARG A 157 -0.09 8.33 19.84
N GLU A 158 0.50 9.06 18.90
CA GLU A 158 1.45 8.64 17.84
C GLU A 158 1.09 7.45 16.91
N GLY A 159 0.87 7.77 15.63
CA GLY A 159 0.86 6.79 14.53
C GLY A 159 -0.19 6.99 13.44
N ARG A 160 -0.94 8.09 13.44
CA ARG A 160 -1.82 8.43 12.31
C ARG A 160 -1.05 9.26 11.28
N ASP A 161 -0.50 8.60 10.27
CA ASP A 161 -0.25 9.22 8.98
C ASP A 161 -1.63 9.45 8.33
N LEU A 162 -2.25 10.58 8.68
CA LEU A 162 -3.46 11.05 8.00
C LEU A 162 -3.07 11.50 6.60
N ASP A 163 -3.83 11.00 5.63
CA ASP A 163 -3.64 11.17 4.21
C ASP A 163 -3.49 12.65 3.82
N PHE A 164 -2.44 12.97 3.06
CA PHE A 164 -2.39 14.20 2.28
C PHE A 164 -3.33 14.01 1.09
N VAL A 165 -4.62 14.30 1.31
CA VAL A 165 -5.56 14.57 0.22
C VAL A 165 -5.28 15.99 -0.26
N GLU A 166 -4.64 16.09 -1.41
CA GLU A 166 -4.53 17.36 -2.14
C GLU A 166 -5.95 17.77 -2.59
N ARG A 167 -6.53 18.76 -1.92
CA ARG A 167 -7.78 19.40 -2.37
C ARG A 167 -7.45 20.39 -3.47
N THR A 168 -7.44 19.93 -4.71
CA THR A 168 -7.47 20.80 -5.88
C THR A 168 -8.92 21.30 -6.07
N PRO A 169 -9.19 22.62 -6.13
CA PRO A 169 -10.52 23.11 -6.45
C PRO A 169 -10.87 22.80 -7.91
N LEU A 170 -12.03 22.17 -8.15
CA LEU A 170 -12.55 22.00 -9.52
C LEU A 170 -12.89 23.37 -10.13
N PRO A 171 -12.52 23.65 -11.39
CA PRO A 171 -13.12 24.71 -12.17
C PRO A 171 -14.54 24.29 -12.58
N THR A 172 -15.47 25.21 -12.42
CA THR A 172 -16.84 25.13 -12.93
C THR A 172 -16.86 25.04 -14.46
N GLY A 173 -17.43 23.95 -14.97
CA GLY A 173 -18.27 23.90 -16.18
C GLY A 173 -17.57 23.86 -17.54
N SER A 174 -17.64 22.70 -18.20
CA SER A 174 -18.15 22.55 -19.58
C SER A 174 -18.15 21.07 -19.96
N SER A 175 -19.31 20.60 -20.40
CA SER A 175 -19.70 19.28 -20.88
C SER A 175 -18.69 18.54 -21.78
N ASN A 176 -18.50 17.24 -21.51
CA ASN A 176 -18.70 16.14 -22.47
C ASN A 176 -18.69 14.79 -21.73
N GLU A 177 -19.77 14.05 -21.88
CA GLU A 177 -20.07 12.78 -21.21
C GLU A 177 -19.17 11.64 -21.74
N THR A 178 -18.71 10.75 -20.86
CA THR A 178 -18.33 9.39 -21.25
C THR A 178 -18.65 8.43 -20.11
N GLU A 179 -19.32 7.35 -20.49
CA GLU A 179 -20.04 6.33 -19.71
C GLU A 179 -19.23 5.64 -18.60
N SER A 180 -19.93 5.29 -17.52
CA SER A 180 -19.41 4.64 -16.32
C SER A 180 -19.51 3.10 -16.39
N ASP A 181 -18.40 2.39 -16.29
CA ASP A 181 -18.33 0.91 -16.27
C ASP A 181 -18.59 0.29 -14.89
N TYR A 182 -19.73 0.62 -14.26
CA TYR A 182 -20.27 -0.19 -13.16
C TYR A 182 -21.78 -0.34 -13.31
N SER A 183 -22.21 -1.31 -14.11
CA SER A 183 -23.57 -1.85 -14.03
C SER A 183 -23.57 -3.21 -13.33
N HIS A 184 -24.39 -3.30 -12.28
CA HIS A 184 -24.83 -4.54 -11.66
C HIS A 184 -25.86 -5.23 -12.57
N GLY A 185 -25.72 -6.54 -12.79
CA GLY A 185 -26.75 -7.33 -13.48
C GLY A 185 -26.42 -8.82 -13.61
N ASN A 186 -26.85 -9.59 -12.61
CA ASN A 186 -27.29 -10.99 -12.62
C ASN A 186 -26.60 -12.03 -13.54
N GLY A 187 -25.94 -12.98 -12.87
CA GLY A 187 -26.13 -14.42 -13.08
C GLY A 187 -25.57 -15.04 -14.36
N LEU A 188 -24.28 -15.41 -14.33
CA LEU A 188 -23.72 -16.52 -15.12
C LEU A 188 -22.63 -17.20 -14.29
N ASP A 189 -22.72 -18.53 -14.19
CA ASP A 189 -21.88 -19.42 -13.38
C ASP A 189 -20.37 -19.24 -13.65
N ILE A 190 -19.60 -19.02 -12.58
CA ILE A 190 -18.13 -19.04 -12.60
C ILE A 190 -17.69 -20.48 -12.30
N PRO A 191 -16.97 -21.18 -13.20
CA PRO A 191 -16.38 -22.48 -12.89
C PRO A 191 -15.33 -22.36 -11.77
N GLN A 192 -15.35 -23.29 -10.82
CA GLN A 192 -14.42 -23.35 -9.70
C GLN A 192 -12.97 -23.57 -10.17
N MET A 193 -12.02 -22.99 -9.44
CA MET A 193 -10.57 -23.07 -9.68
C MET A 193 -9.93 -24.44 -9.33
N ASP A 194 -10.72 -25.52 -9.33
CA ASP A 194 -10.23 -26.88 -9.06
C ASP A 194 -9.97 -27.69 -10.35
N ASP A 195 -10.38 -27.17 -11.52
CA ASP A 195 -10.26 -27.90 -12.81
C ASP A 195 -9.02 -27.53 -13.66
N MET A 196 -8.06 -26.79 -13.11
CA MET A 196 -6.83 -26.39 -13.85
C MET A 196 -5.57 -27.16 -13.44
N ILE A 197 -5.74 -28.27 -12.71
CA ILE A 197 -4.69 -29.25 -12.43
C ILE A 197 -5.25 -30.65 -12.72
N SER A 198 -5.33 -31.01 -14.00
CA SER A 198 -5.35 -32.41 -14.41
C SER A 198 -4.97 -32.55 -15.90
N ASP A 199 -3.86 -33.26 -16.11
CA ASP A 199 -3.19 -33.73 -17.34
C ASP A 199 -2.68 -32.72 -18.40
#